data_AF-A0A8J8JG78-F1
#
_entry.id   AF-A0A8J8JG78-F1
#
_cell.length_a   1.000
_cell.length_b   1.000
_cell.length_c   1.000
_cell.angle_alpha   90.00
_cell.angle_beta   90.00
_cell.angle_gamma   90.00
#
_symmetry.space_group_name_H-M   'P 1'
#
loop_
_entity.id
_entity.type
_entity.pdbx_description
1 polymer ?
#
loop_
_entity_poly.entity_id
_entity_poly.type
_entity_poly.pdbx_seq_one_letter_code
_entity_poly.pdbx_strand_id
1 'polypeptide(L)'
;MFKKLALFLGVVLLSALTVKNGDSDNPVFEDIRRPEFRIENDLGLFDGIVHDVRVTNDTASVSLEYLAGEDSFWRDYAKMSLAVLEDVPWVSRVEIVSLWERKVNVSVSSGDLLKALSGELSAEEFANSISVVKIRKP
;
A
#
# COMPACT_ATOMS: atom_id res chain seq x y z
N MET A 1 -14.82 7.10 6.79
CA MET A 1 -14.83 6.36 8.06
C MET A 1 -15.53 5.03 7.83
N PHE A 2 -14.77 3.98 7.50
CA PHE A 2 -15.30 2.63 7.24
C PHE A 2 -15.50 1.89 8.58
N LYS A 3 -16.66 1.26 8.78
CA LYS A 3 -16.90 0.38 9.94
C LYS A 3 -16.75 -1.07 9.47
N LYS A 4 -15.64 -1.72 9.84
CA LYS A 4 -15.43 -3.17 9.64
C LYS A 4 -15.89 -3.90 10.90
N LEU A 5 -16.77 -4.89 10.77
CA LEU A 5 -17.24 -5.75 11.88
C LEU A 5 -16.71 -7.17 11.66
N ALA A 6 -15.95 -7.69 12.63
CA ALA A 6 -15.42 -9.05 12.62
C ALA A 6 -16.40 -10.00 13.32
N LEU A 7 -16.77 -11.12 12.69
CA LEU A 7 -17.71 -12.11 13.25
C LEU A 7 -16.93 -13.26 13.93
N PHE A 8 -17.18 -13.49 15.22
CA PHE A 8 -16.49 -14.50 16.03
C PHE A 8 -17.31 -15.80 16.15
N LEU A 9 -16.81 -16.90 15.56
CA LEU A 9 -17.38 -18.24 15.71
C LEU A 9 -16.27 -19.30 15.64
N GLY A 10 -15.53 -19.51 16.73
CA GLY A 10 -14.76 -20.72 17.07
C GLY A 10 -13.71 -21.28 16.08
N VAL A 11 -13.57 -20.67 14.91
CA VAL A 11 -12.76 -21.10 13.76
C VAL A 11 -12.08 -19.83 13.26
N VAL A 12 -10.81 -19.96 12.88
CA VAL A 12 -9.93 -18.88 12.39
C VAL A 12 -10.73 -17.86 11.57
N LEU A 13 -10.60 -16.57 11.91
CA LEU A 13 -11.24 -15.49 11.18
C LEU A 13 -10.63 -15.44 9.77
N LEU A 14 -11.38 -15.86 8.74
CA LEU A 14 -10.89 -15.90 7.35
C LEU A 14 -11.55 -14.86 6.45
N SER A 15 -12.55 -14.13 6.94
CA SER A 15 -13.31 -13.19 6.13
C SER A 15 -13.73 -11.95 6.90
N ALA A 16 -13.66 -10.80 6.24
CA ALA A 16 -14.18 -9.53 6.73
C ALA A 16 -15.41 -9.16 5.91
N LEU A 17 -16.40 -8.57 6.59
CA LEU A 17 -17.54 -7.95 5.92
C LEU A 17 -17.18 -6.51 5.55
N THR A 18 -17.11 -6.22 4.25
CA THR A 18 -16.78 -4.90 3.73
C THR A 18 -18.03 -4.28 3.07
N VAL A 19 -18.30 -3.03 3.42
CA VAL A 19 -19.31 -2.18 2.76
C VAL A 19 -18.57 -1.20 1.84
N LYS A 20 -18.71 -1.38 0.54
CA LYS A 20 -18.09 -0.48 -0.45
C LYS A 20 -19.02 0.69 -0.74
N ASN A 21 -18.48 1.91 -0.78
CA ASN A 21 -19.21 3.14 -1.11
C ASN A 21 -20.47 3.41 -0.26
N GLY A 22 -20.54 2.89 0.97
CA GLY A 22 -21.70 3.07 1.84
C GLY A 22 -22.93 2.25 1.46
N ASP A 23 -22.83 1.33 0.50
CA ASP A 23 -23.90 0.40 0.14
C ASP A 23 -24.04 -0.69 1.21
N SER A 24 -24.74 -0.37 2.29
CA SER A 24 -25.01 -1.30 3.39
C SER A 24 -25.91 -2.47 2.99
N ASP A 25 -26.57 -2.39 1.85
CA ASP A 25 -27.53 -3.39 1.37
C ASP A 25 -26.81 -4.52 0.62
N ASN A 26 -25.60 -4.27 0.11
CA ASN A 26 -24.76 -5.26 -0.57
C ASN A 26 -23.36 -5.39 0.05
N PRO A 27 -23.26 -5.87 1.30
CA PRO A 27 -21.96 -6.10 1.91
C PRO A 27 -21.26 -7.30 1.24
N VAL A 28 -19.95 -7.18 1.02
CA VAL A 28 -19.14 -8.23 0.40
C VAL A 28 -18.24 -8.88 1.44
N PHE A 29 -18.21 -10.21 1.46
CA PHE A 29 -17.22 -10.94 2.24
C PHE A 29 -15.90 -10.99 1.47
N GLU A 30 -14.85 -10.44 2.07
CA GLU A 30 -13.50 -10.46 1.52
C GLU A 30 -12.61 -11.38 2.35
N ASP A 31 -11.75 -12.18 1.70
CA ASP A 31 -10.77 -13.03 2.39
C ASP A 31 -9.64 -12.17 2.96
N ILE A 32 -9.55 -12.11 4.28
CA ILE A 32 -8.61 -11.23 4.98
C ILE A 32 -7.15 -11.67 4.88
N ARG A 33 -6.91 -12.90 4.41
CA ARG A 33 -5.56 -13.44 4.23
C ARG A 33 -4.95 -13.03 2.91
N ARG A 34 -5.76 -12.53 1.99
CA ARG A 34 -5.27 -12.06 0.69
C ARG A 34 -4.25 -10.94 0.93
N PRO A 35 -3.08 -10.98 0.28
CA PRO A 35 -2.10 -9.92 0.44
C PRO A 35 -2.67 -8.55 0.07
N GLU A 36 -3.54 -8.46 -0.94
CA GLU A 36 -4.15 -7.18 -1.31
C GLU A 36 -5.00 -6.58 -0.18
N PHE A 37 -5.76 -7.43 0.54
CA PHE A 37 -6.60 -6.98 1.65
C PHE A 37 -5.76 -6.49 2.83
N ARG A 38 -4.67 -7.22 3.14
CA ARG A 38 -3.76 -6.85 4.23
C ARG A 38 -3.06 -5.51 3.92
N ILE A 39 -2.54 -5.38 2.70
CA ILE A 39 -1.90 -4.14 2.24
C ILE A 39 -2.87 -2.96 2.30
N GLU A 40 -4.08 -3.12 1.78
CA GLU A 40 -5.11 -2.06 1.84
C GLU A 40 -5.39 -1.63 3.29
N ASN A 41 -5.48 -2.61 4.20
CA ASN A 41 -5.78 -2.36 5.60
C ASN A 41 -4.63 -1.66 6.33
N ASP A 42 -3.38 -2.10 6.10
CA ASP A 42 -2.19 -1.56 6.76
C ASP A 42 -1.87 -0.16 6.25
N LEU A 43 -2.08 0.09 4.96
CA LEU A 43 -1.99 1.43 4.38
C LEU A 43 -3.11 2.37 4.83
N GLY A 44 -4.20 1.84 5.38
CA GLY A 44 -5.27 2.63 6.00
C GLY A 44 -4.84 3.37 7.29
N LEU A 45 -3.64 3.10 7.82
CA LEU A 45 -3.05 3.84 8.95
C LEU A 45 -2.41 5.17 8.53
N PHE A 46 -2.22 5.40 7.24
CA PHE A 46 -1.64 6.62 6.69
C PHE A 46 -2.74 7.58 6.23
N ASP A 47 -2.36 8.85 6.00
CA ASP A 47 -3.26 9.86 5.46
C ASP A 47 -3.50 9.62 3.95
N GLY A 48 -4.13 8.51 3.59
CA GLY A 48 -4.38 8.14 2.20
C GLY A 48 -5.62 7.26 2.00
N ILE A 49 -6.16 7.29 0.79
CA ILE A 49 -7.25 6.46 0.32
C ILE A 49 -6.68 5.50 -0.72
N VAL A 50 -6.64 4.21 -0.40
CA VAL A 50 -6.25 3.16 -1.35
C VAL A 50 -7.40 2.90 -2.32
N HIS A 51 -7.11 2.93 -3.62
CA HIS A 51 -8.09 2.68 -4.68
C HIS A 51 -7.94 1.29 -5.30
N ASP A 52 -6.71 0.80 -5.43
CA ASP A 52 -6.41 -0.48 -6.05
C ASP A 52 -5.09 -1.03 -5.52
N VAL A 53 -5.04 -2.35 -5.30
CA VAL A 53 -3.82 -3.08 -4.94
C VAL A 53 -3.68 -4.25 -5.89
N ARG A 54 -2.53 -4.34 -6.55
CA ARG A 54 -2.19 -5.43 -7.47
C ARG A 54 -0.91 -6.09 -7.03
N VAL A 55 -0.99 -7.37 -6.71
CA VAL A 55 0.17 -8.18 -6.37
C VAL A 55 0.43 -9.18 -7.48
N THR A 56 1.69 -9.25 -7.90
CA THR A 56 2.20 -10.26 -8.84
C THR A 56 3.31 -11.06 -8.17
N ASN A 57 3.95 -11.94 -8.92
CA ASN A 57 5.12 -12.68 -8.43
C ASN A 57 6.37 -11.78 -8.29
N ASP A 58 6.42 -10.62 -8.95
CA ASP A 58 7.60 -9.75 -8.98
C ASP A 58 7.34 -8.36 -8.36
N THR A 59 6.09 -7.91 -8.40
CA THR A 59 5.73 -6.53 -8.05
C THR A 59 4.50 -6.46 -7.15
N ALA A 60 4.50 -5.47 -6.27
CA ALA A 60 3.33 -5.01 -5.54
C ALA A 60 3.07 -3.55 -5.92
N SER A 61 1.91 -3.28 -6.54
CA SER A 61 1.53 -1.95 -6.97
C SER A 61 0.28 -1.48 -6.22
N VAL A 62 0.36 -0.31 -5.59
CA VAL A 62 -0.73 0.32 -4.86
C VAL A 62 -1.05 1.64 -5.52
N SER A 63 -2.32 1.82 -5.91
CA SER A 63 -2.84 3.12 -6.34
C SER A 63 -3.54 3.78 -5.17
N LEU A 64 -3.08 4.97 -4.77
CA LEU A 64 -3.66 5.71 -3.65
C LEU A 64 -3.79 7.21 -3.93
N GLU A 65 -4.79 7.82 -3.31
CA GLU A 65 -4.89 9.26 -3.14
C GLU A 65 -4.35 9.61 -1.75
N TYR A 66 -3.17 10.25 -1.68
CA TYR A 66 -2.67 10.76 -0.41
C TYR A 66 -3.46 12.00 -0.02
N LEU A 67 -3.69 12.27 1.26
CA LEU A 67 -4.54 13.38 1.71
C LEU A 67 -3.75 14.48 2.42
N ALA A 68 -2.55 14.17 2.90
CA ALA A 68 -1.63 15.15 3.48
C ALA A 68 -0.72 15.80 2.41
N GLY A 69 0.11 16.77 2.82
CA GLY A 69 1.04 17.49 1.93
C GLY A 69 2.10 16.62 1.23
N GLU A 70 2.69 17.12 0.14
CA GLU A 70 3.75 16.44 -0.62
C GLU A 70 4.94 16.03 0.27
N ASP A 71 5.40 16.92 1.15
CA ASP A 71 6.49 16.62 2.09
C ASP A 71 6.13 15.49 3.07
N SER A 72 4.85 15.40 3.46
CA SER A 72 4.35 14.31 4.31
C SER A 72 4.32 12.99 3.54
N PHE A 73 3.93 13.01 2.26
CA PHE A 73 3.99 11.82 1.41
C PHE A 73 5.40 11.22 1.38
N TRP A 74 6.42 12.04 1.14
CA TRP A 74 7.80 11.56 1.08
C TRP A 74 8.31 11.01 2.42
N ARG A 75 7.90 11.62 3.53
CA ARG A 75 8.24 11.13 4.88
C ARG A 75 7.63 9.76 5.18
N ASP A 76 6.44 9.49 4.64
CA ASP A 76 5.70 8.25 4.90
C ASP A 76 5.92 7.20 3.81
N TYR A 77 6.43 7.58 2.63
CA TYR A 77 6.68 6.69 1.50
C TYR A 77 7.48 5.43 1.87
N ALA A 78 8.59 5.59 2.61
CA ALA A 78 9.41 4.45 3.02
C ALA A 78 8.64 3.50 3.95
N LYS A 79 7.85 4.04 4.88
CA LYS A 79 7.04 3.24 5.82
C LYS A 79 5.89 2.54 5.11
N MET A 80 5.21 3.23 4.20
CA MET A 80 4.17 2.62 3.36
C MET A 80 4.76 1.49 2.52
N SER A 81 5.93 1.72 1.90
CA SER A 81 6.58 0.71 1.06
C SER A 81 7.04 -0.50 1.87
N LEU A 82 7.50 -0.30 3.10
CA LEU A 82 7.83 -1.38 4.03
C LEU A 82 6.59 -2.16 4.47
N ALA A 83 5.49 -1.48 4.83
CA ALA A 83 4.23 -2.13 5.18
C ALA A 83 3.72 -3.02 4.02
N VAL A 84 3.81 -2.53 2.78
CA VAL A 84 3.53 -3.35 1.59
C VAL A 84 4.44 -4.57 1.54
N LEU A 85 5.75 -4.38 1.67
CA LEU A 85 6.73 -5.46 1.58
C LEU A 85 6.56 -6.53 2.68
N GLU A 86 6.13 -6.16 3.87
CA GLU A 86 5.85 -7.09 4.97
C GLU A 86 4.73 -8.09 4.63
N ASP A 87 3.73 -7.67 3.86
CA ASP A 87 2.63 -8.53 3.42
C ASP A 87 2.99 -9.40 2.20
N VAL A 88 3.95 -8.96 1.38
CA VAL A 88 4.38 -9.63 0.15
C VAL A 88 5.91 -9.71 0.03
N PRO A 89 6.62 -10.37 0.97
CA PRO A 89 8.08 -10.31 1.07
C PRO A 89 8.83 -10.95 -0.11
N TRP A 90 8.13 -11.63 -1.01
CA TRP A 90 8.70 -12.24 -2.21
C TRP A 90 8.83 -11.28 -3.39
N VAL A 91 8.15 -10.12 -3.38
CA VAL A 91 8.21 -9.20 -4.53
C VAL A 91 9.58 -8.52 -4.59
N SER A 92 10.06 -8.30 -5.81
CA SER A 92 11.34 -7.62 -6.06
C SER A 92 11.22 -6.10 -6.02
N ARG A 93 10.00 -5.57 -6.21
CA ARG A 93 9.74 -4.13 -6.30
C ARG A 93 8.38 -3.75 -5.72
N VAL A 94 8.37 -2.63 -4.99
CA VAL A 94 7.15 -1.96 -4.52
C VAL A 94 6.92 -0.70 -5.36
N GLU A 95 5.67 -0.49 -5.76
CA GLU A 95 5.24 0.65 -6.58
C GLU A 95 4.04 1.33 -5.91
N ILE A 96 4.16 2.63 -5.62
CA ILE A 96 3.07 3.47 -5.13
C ILE A 96 2.73 4.49 -6.21
N VAL A 97 1.55 4.31 -6.80
CA VAL A 97 0.96 5.24 -7.77
C VAL A 97 0.15 6.28 -7.00
N SER A 98 0.73 7.48 -6.86
CA SER A 98 0.03 8.62 -6.28
C SER A 98 -0.90 9.26 -7.31
N LEU A 99 -2.18 9.35 -6.97
CA LEU A 99 -3.25 9.86 -7.84
C LEU A 99 -3.53 11.36 -7.69
N TRP A 100 -2.65 12.09 -6.99
CA TRP A 100 -2.69 13.54 -6.82
C TRP A 100 -2.66 14.36 -8.11
N GLU A 101 -2.62 15.69 -8.00
CA GLU A 101 -2.56 16.64 -9.13
C GLU A 101 -1.50 16.26 -10.18
N ARG A 102 -0.39 15.67 -9.73
CA ARG A 102 0.67 15.12 -10.58
C ARG A 102 0.69 13.62 -10.37
N LYS A 103 -0.08 12.89 -11.19
CA LYS A 103 -0.06 11.42 -11.17
C LYS A 103 1.38 10.92 -11.38
N VAL A 104 1.95 10.29 -10.36
CA VAL A 104 3.31 9.76 -10.39
C VAL A 104 3.30 8.30 -9.93
N ASN A 105 4.11 7.48 -10.60
CA ASN A 105 4.50 6.17 -10.08
C ASN A 105 5.83 6.36 -9.35
N VAL A 106 5.84 6.09 -8.05
CA VAL A 106 7.03 6.08 -7.21
C VAL A 106 7.35 4.63 -6.90
N SER A 107 8.57 4.18 -7.18
CA SER A 107 8.94 2.79 -6.98
C SER A 107 10.33 2.64 -6.39
N VAL A 108 10.55 1.53 -5.72
CA VAL A 108 11.81 1.19 -5.06
C VAL A 108 11.99 -0.33 -5.02
N SER A 109 13.23 -0.79 -5.14
CA SER A 109 13.52 -2.21 -5.03
C SER A 109 13.35 -2.70 -3.59
N SER A 110 12.87 -3.92 -3.41
CA SER A 110 12.74 -4.54 -2.08
C SER A 110 14.10 -4.67 -1.39
N GLY A 111 15.16 -4.92 -2.16
CA GLY A 111 16.53 -4.97 -1.65
C GLY A 111 16.99 -3.64 -1.07
N ASP A 112 16.74 -2.53 -1.76
CA ASP A 112 17.15 -1.20 -1.27
C ASP A 112 16.29 -0.75 -0.08
N LEU A 113 15.00 -1.10 -0.05
CA LEU A 113 14.15 -0.89 1.13
C LEU A 113 14.71 -1.60 2.37
N LEU A 114 15.08 -2.87 2.24
CA LEU A 114 15.61 -3.67 3.36
C LEU A 114 17.00 -3.17 3.79
N LYS A 115 17.86 -2.79 2.84
CA LYS A 115 19.16 -2.19 3.15
C LYS A 115 19.01 -0.85 3.87
N ALA A 116 18.08 0.00 3.44
CA ALA A 116 17.79 1.25 4.12
C ALA A 116 17.26 1.01 5.55
N LEU A 117 16.38 0.02 5.74
CA LEU A 117 15.89 -0.36 7.07
C LEU A 117 17.00 -0.88 7.99
N SER A 118 17.93 -1.68 7.46
CA SER A 118 19.07 -2.23 8.21
C SER A 118 20.20 -1.22 8.46
N GLY A 119 20.16 -0.03 7.82
CA GLY A 119 21.21 0.97 7.90
C GLY A 119 22.40 0.73 6.97
N GLU A 120 22.30 -0.23 6.04
CA GLU A 120 23.31 -0.49 5.00
C GLU A 120 23.31 0.57 3.89
N LEU A 121 22.19 1.29 3.70
CA LEU A 121 22.12 2.46 2.83
C LEU A 121 21.95 3.72 3.69
N SER A 122 22.73 4.76 3.35
CA SER A 122 22.50 6.10 3.89
C SER A 122 21.18 6.69 3.36
N ALA A 123 20.69 7.74 4.01
CA ALA A 123 19.48 8.43 3.58
C ALA A 123 19.59 8.98 2.14
N GLU A 124 20.77 9.46 1.74
CA GLU A 124 21.02 9.98 0.40
C GLU A 124 21.04 8.86 -0.65
N GLU A 125 21.73 7.75 -0.36
CA GLU A 125 21.76 6.59 -1.27
C GLU A 125 20.36 5.98 -1.43
N PHE A 126 19.60 5.88 -0.34
CA PHE A 126 18.21 5.43 -0.40
C PHE A 126 17.35 6.39 -1.23
N ALA A 127 17.45 7.70 -1.02
CA ALA A 127 16.71 8.68 -1.82
C ALA A 127 17.03 8.57 -3.31
N ASN A 128 18.31 8.32 -3.66
CA ASN A 128 18.76 8.12 -5.03
C ASN A 128 18.30 6.78 -5.64
N SER A 129 17.94 5.79 -4.83
CA SER A 129 17.40 4.50 -5.30
C SER A 129 15.93 4.56 -5.71
N ILE A 130 15.21 5.61 -5.29
CA ILE A 130 13.77 5.77 -5.56
C ILE A 130 13.58 6.27 -7.00
N SER A 131 12.75 5.56 -7.77
CA SER A 131 12.38 5.96 -9.13
C SER A 131 11.03 6.67 -9.15
N VAL A 132 10.98 7.86 -9.75
CA VAL A 132 9.76 8.67 -9.88
C VAL A 132 9.44 8.88 -11.35
N VAL A 133 8.31 8.35 -11.81
CA VAL A 133 7.86 8.45 -13.21
C VAL A 133 6.53 9.19 -13.26
N LYS A 134 6.48 10.30 -14.01
CA LYS A 134 5.23 11.02 -14.28
C LYS A 134 4.34 10.20 -15.22
N ILE A 135 3.10 9.97 -14.80
CA ILE A 135 2.09 9.30 -15.61
C ILE A 135 1.40 10.38 -16.44
N ARG A 136 1.65 10.41 -17.75
CA ARG A 136 0.93 11.31 -18.66
C ARG A 136 -0.54 10.87 -18.74
N LYS A 137 -1.45 11.84 -18.74
CA LYS A 137 -2.85 11.59 -19.11
C LYS A 137 -2.85 11.13 -20.59
N PRO A 138 -3.61 10.09 -20.96
CA PRO A 138 -3.80 9.74 -22.37
C PRO A 138 -4.33 10.93 -23.17
#